data_AF-W4S1P8-F1
#
_entry.id   AF-W4S1P8-F1
#
_cell.length_a   1.000
_cell.length_b   1.000
_cell.length_c   1.000
_cell.angle_alpha   90.00
_cell.angle_beta   90.00
_cell.angle_gamma   90.00
#
_symmetry.space_group_name_H-M   'P 1'
#
loop_
_entity.id
_entity.type
_entity.pdbx_description
1 polymer ?
#
loop_
_entity_poly.entity_id
_entity_poly.type
_entity_poly.pdbx_seq_one_letter_code
_entity_poly.pdbx_strand_id
1 'polypeptide(L)'
;MAAAQAPPLPAHGVAALEQEIDDAAPDRQACFAWQQMQVRRWRQCLYLLRPHSAWPVSWQACWDGTTPLPLPDGAQLQLHGAPGLRFAQPLLVRARQGGERIVLPQRAHSHRLKHLLQALDLPPWQRARLPILWADGQVLAAGDRIVSAALNDWLRAHGASLRWRDHDNAN
;
A
#
# COMPACT_ATOMS: atom_id res chain seq x y z
N MET A 1 3.47 12.54 20.31
CA MET A 1 3.78 11.10 20.39
C MET A 1 2.49 10.37 20.77
N ALA A 2 1.70 9.92 19.79
CA ALA A 2 0.47 9.18 20.07
C ALA A 2 0.82 7.69 20.21
N ALA A 3 0.83 7.20 21.45
CA ALA A 3 0.85 5.77 21.72
C ALA A 3 -0.47 5.20 21.19
N ALA A 4 -0.40 4.34 20.18
CA ALA A 4 -1.55 3.57 19.74
C ALA A 4 -2.09 2.80 20.97
N GLN A 5 -3.36 3.02 21.32
CA GLN A 5 -4.04 2.30 22.39
C GLN A 5 -4.20 0.83 21.97
N ALA A 6 -3.15 0.05 22.15
CA ALA A 6 -3.18 -1.39 22.06
C ALA A 6 -3.63 -1.95 23.42
N PRO A 7 -4.52 -2.96 23.46
CA PRO A 7 -4.78 -3.67 24.71
C PRO A 7 -3.46 -4.26 25.27
N PRO A 8 -3.34 -4.46 26.59
CA PRO A 8 -2.10 -4.93 27.20
C PRO A 8 -1.78 -6.36 26.75
N LEU A 9 -0.68 -6.52 26.02
CA LEU A 9 -0.20 -7.82 25.54
C LEU A 9 -0.19 -8.85 26.70
N PRO A 10 -0.69 -10.07 26.49
CA PRO A 10 -0.63 -11.10 27.50
C PRO A 10 0.83 -11.42 27.80
N ALA A 11 1.20 -11.63 29.07
CA ALA A 11 2.60 -11.80 29.50
C ALA A 11 3.35 -12.91 28.73
N HIS A 12 2.65 -13.97 28.34
CA HIS A 12 3.16 -15.06 27.50
C HIS A 12 3.37 -14.66 26.03
N GLY A 13 2.61 -13.69 25.52
CA GLY A 13 2.81 -13.10 24.20
C GLY A 13 4.00 -12.15 24.13
N VAL A 14 4.30 -11.43 25.21
CA VAL A 14 5.51 -10.58 25.31
C VAL A 14 6.77 -11.45 25.28
N ALA A 15 6.84 -12.49 26.12
CA ALA A 15 7.99 -13.39 26.15
C ALA A 15 8.20 -14.16 24.82
N ALA A 16 7.12 -14.58 24.15
CA ALA A 16 7.21 -15.21 22.84
C ALA A 16 7.73 -14.25 21.76
N LEU A 17 7.30 -12.98 21.80
CA LEU A 17 7.81 -11.93 20.92
C LEU A 17 9.28 -11.61 21.22
N GLU A 18 9.67 -11.49 22.50
CA GLU A 18 11.06 -11.26 22.93
C GLU A 18 11.99 -12.39 22.44
N GLN A 19 11.57 -13.65 22.61
CA GLN A 19 12.32 -14.81 22.10
C GLN A 19 12.41 -14.82 20.56
N GLU A 20 11.35 -14.46 19.82
CA GLU A 20 11.41 -14.33 18.35
C GLU A 20 12.21 -13.12 17.85
N ILE A 21 12.39 -12.08 18.68
CA ILE A 21 13.21 -10.91 18.39
C ILE A 21 14.70 -11.25 18.59
N ASP A 22 15.04 -11.95 19.66
CA ASP A 22 16.41 -12.37 19.98
C ASP A 22 16.91 -13.49 19.04
N ASP A 23 16.01 -14.35 18.52
CA ASP A 23 16.37 -15.34 17.51
C ASP A 23 16.65 -14.66 16.15
N ALA A 24 17.94 -14.43 15.90
CA ALA A 24 18.52 -13.74 14.75
C ALA A 24 18.39 -14.48 13.40
N ALA A 25 17.24 -15.12 13.11
CA ALA A 25 16.94 -15.66 11.79
C ALA A 25 16.29 -14.55 10.92
N PRO A 26 16.99 -13.87 10.01
CA PRO A 26 16.52 -12.64 9.34
C PRO A 26 15.29 -12.80 8.44
N ASP A 27 14.80 -14.03 8.22
CA ASP A 27 13.76 -14.33 7.22
C ASP A 27 12.48 -14.94 7.81
N ARG A 28 12.38 -15.12 9.13
CA ARG A 28 11.13 -15.56 9.77
C ARG A 28 10.17 -14.38 9.93
N GLN A 29 9.04 -14.45 9.21
CA GLN A 29 7.85 -13.65 9.47
C GLN A 29 7.12 -14.22 10.69
N ALA A 30 7.60 -13.85 11.89
CA ALA A 30 6.86 -13.99 13.13
C ALA A 30 5.48 -13.34 12.97
N CYS A 31 4.40 -14.10 13.19
CA CYS A 31 3.02 -13.62 13.12
C CYS A 31 2.29 -14.04 14.39
N PHE A 32 2.19 -13.14 15.38
CA PHE A 32 1.41 -13.37 16.59
C PHE A 32 0.08 -12.64 16.48
N ALA A 33 -1.05 -13.36 16.49
CA ALA A 33 -2.38 -12.77 16.44
C ALA A 33 -3.03 -12.78 17.82
N TRP A 34 -3.45 -11.62 18.31
CA TRP A 34 -4.12 -11.47 19.61
C TRP A 34 -5.13 -10.32 19.58
N GLN A 35 -6.35 -10.56 20.07
CA GLN A 35 -7.46 -9.59 20.17
C GLN A 35 -7.58 -8.63 18.96
N GLN A 36 -7.77 -9.19 17.76
CA GLN A 36 -7.90 -8.44 16.50
C GLN A 36 -6.67 -7.61 16.10
N MET A 37 -5.51 -7.89 16.69
CA MET A 37 -4.23 -7.35 16.28
C MET A 37 -3.29 -8.48 15.87
N GLN A 38 -2.34 -8.17 15.00
CA GLN A 38 -1.31 -9.06 14.52
C GLN A 38 0.02 -8.35 14.61
N VAL A 39 0.95 -8.89 15.38
CA VAL A 39 2.34 -8.44 15.37
C VAL A 39 3.07 -9.17 14.26
N ARG A 40 3.70 -8.42 13.37
CA ARG A 40 4.57 -8.97 12.32
C ARG A 40 5.97 -8.39 12.41
N ARG A 41 7.00 -9.23 12.26
CA ARG A 41 8.39 -8.76 12.18
C ARG A 41 8.83 -8.55 10.73
N TRP A 42 9.48 -7.41 10.46
CA TRP A 42 10.13 -7.15 9.18
C TRP A 42 11.33 -6.21 9.36
N ARG A 43 12.49 -6.61 8.83
CA ARG A 43 13.78 -5.88 8.93
C ARG A 43 14.11 -5.37 10.34
N GLN A 44 14.08 -6.26 11.34
CA GLN A 44 14.35 -5.94 12.76
C GLN A 44 13.32 -5.00 13.43
N CYS A 45 12.23 -4.66 12.74
CA CYS A 45 11.12 -3.90 13.30
C CYS A 45 9.91 -4.81 13.55
N LEU A 46 9.20 -4.55 14.65
CA LEU A 46 7.89 -5.13 14.91
C LEU A 46 6.80 -4.15 14.46
N TYR A 47 5.82 -4.67 13.73
CA TYR A 47 4.66 -3.94 13.26
C TYR A 47 3.42 -4.50 13.94
N LEU A 48 2.71 -3.67 14.67
CA LEU A 48 1.39 -3.99 15.18
C LEU A 48 0.36 -3.63 14.09
N LEU A 49 -0.36 -4.63 13.61
CA LEU A 49 -1.30 -4.52 12.50
C LEU A 49 -2.69 -4.91 12.97
N ARG A 50 -3.73 -4.30 12.41
CA ARG A 50 -5.05 -4.95 12.42
C ARG A 50 -5.15 -5.89 11.22
N PRO A 51 -5.66 -7.12 11.37
CA PRO A 51 -5.90 -8.01 10.24
C PRO A 51 -6.84 -7.30 9.27
N HIS A 52 -6.37 -7.07 8.05
CA HIS A 52 -7.20 -6.56 6.97
C HIS A 52 -7.66 -7.74 6.10
N SER A 53 -8.83 -7.59 5.50
CA SER A 53 -9.30 -8.54 4.48
C SER A 53 -8.29 -8.59 3.33
N ALA A 54 -7.95 -9.79 2.89
CA ALA A 54 -7.19 -9.96 1.65
C ALA A 54 -8.05 -9.49 0.48
N TRP A 55 -7.45 -8.78 -0.48
CA TRP A 55 -8.17 -8.38 -1.67
C TRP A 55 -8.44 -9.61 -2.55
N PRO A 56 -9.64 -9.75 -3.13
CA PRO A 56 -9.86 -10.74 -4.17
C PRO A 56 -8.89 -10.47 -5.33
N VAL A 57 -8.21 -11.51 -5.83
CA VAL A 57 -7.24 -11.38 -6.95
C VAL A 57 -7.93 -10.85 -8.22
N SER A 58 -9.21 -11.16 -8.38
CA SER A 58 -10.08 -10.69 -9.47
C SER A 58 -10.64 -9.28 -9.25
N TRP A 59 -10.39 -8.66 -8.10
CA TRP A 59 -10.94 -7.34 -7.81
C TRP A 59 -10.38 -6.28 -8.75
N GLN A 60 -11.30 -5.51 -9.32
CA GLN A 60 -11.01 -4.39 -10.18
C GLN A 60 -12.13 -3.36 -10.10
N ALA A 61 -11.79 -2.09 -10.33
CA ALA A 61 -12.74 -0.99 -10.39
C ALA A 61 -12.33 0.03 -11.47
N CYS A 62 -13.30 0.64 -12.13
CA CYS A 62 -13.05 1.82 -12.98
C CYS A 62 -13.16 3.07 -12.12
N TRP A 63 -12.20 3.99 -12.26
CA TRP A 63 -12.11 5.17 -11.42
C TRP A 63 -11.67 6.39 -12.22
N ASP A 64 -12.51 7.42 -12.23
CA ASP A 64 -12.27 8.67 -12.95
C ASP A 64 -11.64 9.77 -12.08
N GLY A 65 -11.38 9.48 -10.80
CA GLY A 65 -10.76 10.45 -9.89
C GLY A 65 -11.75 11.45 -9.27
N THR A 66 -13.03 11.43 -9.64
CA THR A 66 -14.02 12.42 -9.14
C THR A 66 -14.32 12.25 -7.66
N THR A 67 -14.47 11.01 -7.20
CA THR A 67 -14.72 10.67 -5.79
C THR A 67 -13.62 9.74 -5.28
N PRO A 68 -13.34 9.73 -3.96
CA PRO A 68 -12.55 8.67 -3.34
C PRO A 68 -13.00 7.28 -3.78
N LEU A 69 -12.07 6.45 -4.23
CA LEU A 69 -12.33 5.06 -4.56
C LEU A 69 -12.21 4.21 -3.28
N PRO A 70 -13.28 3.58 -2.79
CA PRO A 70 -13.19 2.61 -1.71
C PRO A 70 -12.48 1.34 -2.18
N LEU A 71 -11.59 0.83 -1.33
CA LEU A 71 -10.80 -0.38 -1.57
C LEU A 71 -11.33 -1.54 -0.69
N PRO A 72 -11.10 -2.81 -1.10
CA PRO A 72 -11.62 -3.98 -0.39
C PRO A 72 -11.21 -4.13 1.08
N ASP A 73 -10.11 -3.50 1.48
CA ASP A 73 -9.58 -3.49 2.84
C ASP A 73 -10.04 -2.28 3.67
N GLY A 74 -11.02 -1.52 3.17
CA GLY A 74 -11.54 -0.31 3.81
C GLY A 74 -10.69 0.94 3.57
N ALA A 75 -9.49 0.79 2.97
CA ALA A 75 -8.68 1.91 2.55
C ALA A 75 -9.36 2.68 1.39
N GLN A 76 -8.83 3.85 1.07
CA GLN A 76 -9.31 4.67 -0.04
C GLN A 76 -8.16 5.19 -0.88
N LEU A 77 -8.40 5.25 -2.19
CA LEU A 77 -7.55 5.94 -3.14
C LEU A 77 -8.22 7.25 -3.57
N GLN A 78 -7.50 8.36 -3.50
CA GLN A 78 -8.06 9.69 -3.74
C GLN A 78 -7.17 10.49 -4.68
N LEU A 79 -7.80 11.22 -5.60
CA LEU A 79 -7.14 12.25 -6.40
C LEU A 79 -7.40 13.60 -5.72
N HIS A 80 -6.34 14.29 -5.35
CA HIS A 80 -6.39 15.63 -4.75
C HIS A 80 -5.94 16.66 -5.77
N GLY A 81 -6.67 17.75 -5.91
CA GLY A 81 -6.38 18.83 -6.85
C GLY A 81 -7.48 19.88 -6.83
N ALA A 82 -7.60 20.65 -7.91
CA ALA A 82 -8.66 21.65 -8.05
C ALA A 82 -10.06 21.03 -7.97
N PRO A 83 -11.09 21.78 -7.53
CA PRO A 83 -12.47 21.31 -7.53
C PRO A 83 -12.91 20.82 -8.92
N GLY A 84 -13.51 19.64 -8.98
CA GLY A 84 -13.97 19.03 -10.23
C GLY A 84 -12.87 18.37 -11.07
N LEU A 85 -11.63 18.32 -10.59
CA LEU A 85 -10.55 17.59 -11.27
C LEU A 85 -10.89 16.10 -11.39
N ARG A 86 -10.69 15.57 -12.61
CA ARG A 86 -10.92 14.17 -12.96
C ARG A 86 -10.01 13.76 -14.11
N PHE A 87 -9.80 12.46 -14.26
CA PHE A 87 -9.15 11.91 -15.44
C PHE A 87 -10.08 12.07 -16.66
N ALA A 88 -9.48 12.29 -17.83
CA ALA A 88 -10.23 12.41 -19.09
C ALA A 88 -10.97 11.11 -19.42
N GLN A 89 -10.34 9.96 -19.13
CA GLN A 89 -10.93 8.63 -19.23
C GLN A 89 -10.81 7.92 -17.88
N PRO A 90 -11.81 7.10 -17.47
CA PRO A 90 -11.71 6.30 -16.26
C PRO A 90 -10.50 5.37 -16.31
N LEU A 91 -9.71 5.36 -15.24
CA LEU A 91 -8.58 4.46 -15.06
C LEU A 91 -9.05 3.13 -14.48
N LEU A 92 -8.34 2.05 -14.79
CA LEU A 92 -8.59 0.74 -14.21
C LEU A 92 -7.73 0.56 -12.95
N VAL A 93 -8.36 0.34 -11.81
CA VAL A 93 -7.69 0.04 -10.54
C VAL A 93 -7.83 -1.44 -10.23
N ARG A 94 -6.74 -2.12 -9.89
CA ARG A 94 -6.71 -3.57 -9.66
C ARG A 94 -5.92 -3.94 -8.41
N ALA A 95 -6.23 -5.12 -7.85
CA ALA A 95 -5.37 -5.78 -6.88
C ALA A 95 -4.00 -6.07 -7.51
N ARG A 96 -2.94 -5.98 -6.69
CA ARG A 96 -1.59 -6.34 -7.13
C ARG A 96 -1.50 -7.86 -7.33
N GLN A 97 -1.04 -8.29 -8.50
CA GLN A 97 -0.89 -9.70 -8.87
C GLN A 97 0.58 -10.14 -8.92
N GLY A 98 1.51 -9.19 -9.03
CA GLY A 98 2.93 -9.47 -9.17
C GLY A 98 3.32 -9.69 -10.64
N GLY A 99 4.43 -9.06 -11.05
CA GLY A 99 4.90 -9.08 -12.44
C GLY A 99 4.69 -7.75 -13.17
N GLU A 100 4.01 -6.80 -12.53
CA GLU A 100 3.76 -5.47 -13.06
C GLU A 100 5.07 -4.74 -13.36
N ARG A 101 5.02 -3.88 -14.37
CA ARG A 101 6.15 -3.03 -14.75
C ARG A 101 5.70 -1.60 -14.97
N ILE A 102 6.54 -0.65 -14.58
CA ILE A 102 6.23 0.78 -14.61
C ILE A 102 7.43 1.57 -15.14
N VAL A 103 7.17 2.62 -15.93
CA VAL A 103 8.19 3.57 -16.39
C VAL A 103 8.21 4.74 -15.41
N LEU A 104 9.35 4.97 -14.77
CA LEU A 104 9.50 6.01 -13.75
C LEU A 104 9.82 7.38 -14.37
N PRO A 105 9.48 8.49 -13.69
CA PRO A 105 9.98 9.80 -14.06
C PRO A 105 11.51 9.78 -14.20
N GLN A 106 12.03 10.46 -15.22
CA GLN A 106 13.47 10.59 -15.48
C GLN A 106 14.20 9.26 -15.78
N ARG A 107 13.48 8.17 -16.08
CA ARG A 107 14.07 6.90 -16.53
C ARG A 107 13.42 6.43 -17.82
N ALA A 108 14.23 6.17 -18.84
CA ALA A 108 13.76 5.73 -20.15
C ALA A 108 13.30 4.25 -20.19
N HIS A 109 13.59 3.48 -19.14
CA HIS A 109 13.32 2.04 -19.14
C HIS A 109 12.23 1.66 -18.13
N SER A 110 11.43 0.67 -18.53
CA SER A 110 10.43 0.05 -17.67
C SER A 110 11.13 -0.75 -16.56
N HIS A 111 10.70 -0.60 -15.33
CA HIS A 111 11.21 -1.33 -14.16
C HIS A 111 10.15 -2.30 -13.63
N ARG A 112 10.60 -3.46 -13.14
CA ARG A 112 9.72 -4.39 -12.43
C ARG A 112 9.25 -3.72 -11.14
N LEU A 113 7.94 -3.59 -10.96
CA LEU A 113 7.34 -2.92 -9.80
C LEU A 113 7.80 -3.54 -8.49
N LYS A 114 7.98 -4.87 -8.46
CA LYS A 114 8.49 -5.58 -7.28
C LYS A 114 9.85 -5.05 -6.79
N HIS A 115 10.78 -4.69 -7.69
CA HIS A 115 12.10 -4.20 -7.30
C HIS A 115 12.02 -2.79 -6.74
N LEU A 116 11.14 -1.96 -7.29
CA LEU A 116 10.91 -0.61 -6.80
C LEU A 116 10.28 -0.63 -5.40
N LEU A 117 9.27 -1.49 -5.20
CA LEU A 117 8.64 -1.66 -3.89
C LEU A 117 9.60 -2.24 -2.85
N GLN A 118 10.53 -3.10 -3.27
CA GLN A 118 11.61 -3.58 -2.41
C GLN A 118 12.58 -2.45 -2.04
N ALA A 119 12.97 -1.61 -3.01
CA ALA A 119 13.85 -0.46 -2.77
C ALA A 119 13.21 0.63 -1.89
N LEU A 120 11.88 0.75 -1.90
CA LEU A 120 11.12 1.62 -1.02
C LEU A 120 10.93 1.05 0.39
N ASP A 121 11.47 -0.13 0.67
CA ASP A 121 11.39 -0.75 1.99
C ASP A 121 9.95 -0.90 2.50
N LEU A 122 9.03 -1.19 1.58
CA LEU A 122 7.65 -1.49 1.92
C LEU A 122 7.54 -2.93 2.46
N PRO A 123 6.93 -3.14 3.64
CA PRO A 123 6.65 -4.48 4.15
C PRO A 123 5.79 -5.31 3.17
N PRO A 124 5.96 -6.66 3.09
CA PRO A 124 5.24 -7.51 2.16
C PRO A 124 3.71 -7.36 2.22
N TRP A 125 3.15 -7.22 3.42
CA TRP A 125 1.72 -7.02 3.62
C TRP A 125 1.23 -5.65 3.14
N GLN A 126 2.02 -4.59 3.30
CA GLN A 126 1.67 -3.28 2.71
C GLN A 126 1.75 -3.32 1.18
N ARG A 127 2.77 -4.00 0.62
CA ARG A 127 2.91 -4.17 -0.83
C ARG A 127 1.71 -4.87 -1.46
N ALA A 128 1.14 -5.87 -0.77
CA ALA A 128 -0.01 -6.63 -1.26
C ALA A 128 -1.31 -5.79 -1.30
N ARG A 129 -1.41 -4.73 -0.49
CA ARG A 129 -2.58 -3.85 -0.38
C ARG A 129 -2.54 -2.65 -1.32
N LEU A 130 -1.44 -2.45 -2.06
CA LEU A 130 -1.33 -1.29 -2.94
C LEU A 130 -2.28 -1.45 -4.13
N PRO A 131 -3.22 -0.51 -4.35
CA PRO A 131 -3.99 -0.47 -5.59
C PRO A 131 -3.06 -0.20 -6.76
N ILE A 132 -3.15 -0.99 -7.82
CA ILE A 132 -2.40 -0.74 -9.04
C ILE A 132 -3.31 -0.01 -10.03
N LEU A 133 -2.91 1.18 -10.45
CA LEU A 133 -3.65 1.99 -11.43
C LEU A 133 -3.12 1.66 -12.82
N TRP A 134 -4.05 1.50 -13.77
CA TRP A 134 -3.79 1.17 -15.16
C TRP A 134 -4.52 2.13 -16.11
N ALA A 135 -3.86 2.48 -17.20
CA ALA A 135 -4.45 3.10 -18.37
C ALA A 135 -3.93 2.38 -19.61
N ASP A 136 -4.81 2.02 -20.54
CA ASP A 136 -4.43 1.45 -21.85
C ASP A 136 -3.41 0.30 -21.76
N GLY A 137 -3.56 -0.57 -20.76
CA GLY A 137 -2.67 -1.72 -20.53
C GLY A 137 -1.29 -1.36 -19.93
N GLN A 138 -1.09 -0.12 -19.50
CA GLN A 138 0.13 0.35 -18.82
C GLN A 138 -0.13 0.68 -17.35
N VAL A 139 0.84 0.37 -16.49
CA VAL A 139 0.78 0.73 -15.08
C VAL A 139 1.12 2.20 -14.92
N LEU A 140 0.21 2.94 -14.28
CA LEU A 140 0.38 4.35 -13.97
C LEU A 140 0.83 4.59 -12.53
N ALA A 141 0.40 3.77 -11.57
CA ALA A 141 0.83 3.90 -10.18
C ALA A 141 0.62 2.63 -9.37
N ALA A 142 1.31 2.56 -8.23
CA ALA A 142 1.05 1.62 -7.15
C ALA A 142 0.77 2.41 -5.87
N GLY A 143 -0.52 2.55 -5.52
CA GLY A 143 -0.99 3.50 -4.51
C GLY A 143 -0.48 4.90 -4.80
N ASP A 144 -0.07 5.61 -3.76
CA ASP A 144 0.65 6.89 -3.84
C ASP A 144 2.18 6.73 -3.72
N ARG A 145 2.67 5.49 -3.64
CA ARG A 145 4.09 5.19 -3.37
C ARG A 145 4.97 5.23 -4.60
N ILE A 146 4.44 4.80 -5.73
CA ILE A 146 5.14 4.80 -7.01
C ILE A 146 4.19 5.35 -8.06
N VAL A 147 4.63 6.35 -8.81
CA VAL A 147 3.90 6.99 -9.89
C VAL A 147 4.75 6.92 -11.16
N SER A 148 4.12 6.62 -12.30
CA SER A 148 4.79 6.55 -13.60
C SER A 148 5.18 7.94 -14.09
N ALA A 149 6.06 8.01 -15.08
CA ALA A 149 6.40 9.28 -15.75
C ALA A 149 5.14 9.99 -16.27
N ALA A 150 4.31 9.27 -17.04
CA ALA A 150 3.10 9.82 -17.65
C ALA A 150 2.11 10.38 -16.59
N LEU A 151 1.86 9.61 -15.52
CA LEU A 151 0.95 10.07 -14.47
C LEU A 151 1.56 11.21 -13.65
N ASN A 152 2.87 11.18 -13.37
CA ASN A 152 3.55 12.26 -12.67
C ASN A 152 3.47 13.58 -13.45
N ASP A 153 3.68 13.54 -14.75
CA ASP A 153 3.63 14.74 -15.60
C ASP A 153 2.21 15.30 -15.66
N TRP A 154 1.21 14.42 -15.78
CA TRP A 154 -0.20 14.82 -15.70
C TRP A 154 -0.55 15.44 -14.34
N LEU A 155 -0.15 14.80 -13.23
CA LEU A 155 -0.40 15.31 -11.88
C LEU A 155 0.24 16.70 -11.69
N ARG A 156 1.50 16.88 -12.12
CA ARG A 156 2.19 18.16 -12.04
C ARG A 156 1.51 19.25 -12.87
N ALA A 157 1.11 18.94 -14.10
CA ALA A 157 0.42 19.88 -14.97
C ALA A 157 -0.91 20.38 -14.40
N HIS A 158 -1.57 19.57 -13.57
CA HIS A 158 -2.86 19.90 -12.94
C HIS A 158 -2.74 20.32 -11.47
N GLY A 159 -1.52 20.47 -10.93
CA GLY A 159 -1.30 20.77 -9.51
C GLY A 159 -1.92 19.72 -8.57
N ALA A 160 -1.93 18.46 -9.01
CA ALA A 160 -2.65 17.37 -8.38
C ALA A 160 -1.72 16.37 -7.68
N SER A 161 -2.28 15.55 -6.79
CA SER A 161 -1.57 14.46 -6.12
C SER A 161 -2.48 13.27 -5.92
N LEU A 162 -1.91 12.07 -6.01
CA LEU A 162 -2.60 10.83 -5.66
C LEU A 162 -2.34 10.52 -4.18
N ARG A 163 -3.37 10.14 -3.43
CA ARG A 163 -3.24 9.75 -2.03
C ARG A 163 -3.89 8.41 -1.75
N TRP A 164 -3.15 7.51 -1.12
CA TRP A 164 -3.69 6.27 -0.60
C TRP A 164 -3.77 6.37 0.92
N ARG A 165 -4.98 6.23 1.47
CA ARG A 165 -5.23 6.35 2.90
C ARG A 165 -5.81 5.05 3.42
N ASP A 166 -5.17 4.51 4.44
CA ASP A 166 -5.76 3.45 5.24
C ASP A 166 -6.95 4.00 6.03
N HIS A 167 -7.98 3.17 6.19
CA HIS A 167 -9.16 3.47 7.00
C HIS A 167 -8.80 3.91 8.42
N ASP A 168 -7.69 3.40 8.94
CA ASP A 168 -7.24 3.56 10.33
C ASP A 168 -6.56 4.91 10.65
N ASN A 169 -6.42 5.82 9.68
CA ASN A 169 -5.79 7.13 9.90
C ASN A 169 -6.80 8.29 9.90
N ALA A 170 -7.99 8.03 10.45
CA ALA A 170 -8.93 9.07 10.90
C ALA A 170 -8.80 9.21 12.42
N ASN A 171 -7.74 9.88 12.86
CA ASN A 171 -7.65 10.50 14.19
C ASN A 171 -6.76 11.74 14.11
#